data_AF-A0A317MZE9-F1
#
_entry.id   AF-A0A317MZE9-F1
#
_cell.length_a   1.000
_cell.length_b   1.000
_cell.length_c   1.000
_cell.angle_alpha   90.00
_cell.angle_beta   90.00
_cell.angle_gamma   90.00
#
_symmetry.space_group_name_H-M   'P 1'
#
loop_
_entity.id
_entity.type
_entity.pdbx_description
1 polymer ?
#
loop_
_entity_poly.entity_id
_entity_poly.type
_entity_poly.pdbx_seq_one_letter_code
_entity_poly.pdbx_strand_id
1 'polypeptide(L)' 'MTDSVPAPHPYDELADLTDDELEARCCANFCRYCVKFLAAQARQRRAEIRRAQQAQRPPHA' A
#
# COMPACT_ATOMS: atom_id res chain seq x y z
N MET A 1 2.85 -21.30 -13.59
CA MET A 1 2.58 -19.88 -13.88
C MET A 1 2.64 -19.18 -12.54
N THR A 2 3.77 -18.57 -12.19
CA THR A 2 3.87 -17.79 -10.95
C THR A 2 3.04 -16.54 -11.16
N ASP A 3 1.84 -16.56 -10.59
CA ASP A 3 0.96 -15.41 -10.39
C ASP A 3 1.84 -14.22 -9.98
N SER A 4 1.97 -13.23 -10.86
CA SER A 4 2.82 -12.05 -10.67
C SER A 4 2.19 -11.11 -9.65
N VAL A 5 1.98 -11.59 -8.43
CA VAL A 5 1.67 -10.73 -7.29
C VAL A 5 2.98 -10.03 -6.93
N PRO A 6 3.07 -8.70 -7.09
CA PRO A 6 4.28 -7.98 -6.74
C PRO A 6 4.59 -8.17 -5.26
N ALA A 7 5.87 -8.37 -4.96
CA ALA A 7 6.32 -8.67 -3.61
C ALA A 7 5.80 -7.62 -2.59
N PRO A 8 5.44 -8.04 -1.37
CA PRO A 8 4.98 -7.13 -0.33
C PRO A 8 6.07 -6.11 -0.01
N HIS A 9 5.69 -4.83 -0.01
CA HIS A 9 6.57 -3.73 0.39
C HIS A 9 6.50 -3.58 1.92
N PRO A 10 7.61 -3.29 2.62
CA PRO A 10 7.63 -3.12 4.08
C PRO A 10 6.69 -2.03 4.61
N TYR A 11 6.27 -1.09 3.75
CA TYR A 11 5.32 -0.05 4.10
C TYR A 11 3.88 -0.35 3.68
N ASP A 12 3.61 -1.51 3.06
CA ASP A 12 2.25 -1.87 2.68
C ASP A 12 1.34 -1.96 3.90
N GLU A 13 1.86 -2.33 5.08
CA GLU A 13 1.10 -2.32 6.34
C GLU A 13 0.61 -0.92 6.74
N LEU A 14 1.31 0.15 6.35
CA LEU A 14 0.91 1.54 6.63
C LEU A 14 -0.33 1.94 5.82
N ALA A 15 -0.63 1.25 4.73
CA ALA A 15 -1.80 1.55 3.92
C ALA A 15 -3.12 1.22 4.64
N ASP A 16 -3.08 0.26 5.58
CA ASP A 16 -4.26 -0.23 6.32
C ASP A 16 -4.53 0.54 7.61
N LEU A 17 -3.57 1.35 8.06
CA LEU A 17 -3.69 2.14 9.28
C LEU A 17 -4.53 3.40 9.05
N THR A 18 -5.31 3.72 10.08
CA THR A 18 -6.03 4.99 10.23
C THR A 18 -5.07 6.15 10.53
N ASP A 19 -5.55 7.38 10.35
CA ASP A 19 -4.72 8.56 10.61
C ASP A 19 -4.26 8.66 12.07
N ASP A 20 -5.09 8.23 13.03
CA ASP A 20 -4.76 8.20 14.46
C ASP A 20 -3.67 7.15 14.76
N GLU A 21 -3.76 5.97 14.15
CA GLU A 21 -2.74 4.92 14.28
C GLU A 21 -1.40 5.35 13.64
N LEU A 22 -1.47 6.05 12.51
CA LEU A 22 -0.30 6.64 11.85
C LEU A 22 0.35 7.73 12.72
N GLU A 23 -0.44 8.56 13.40
CA GLU A 23 0.07 9.55 14.35
C GLU A 23 0.74 8.91 15.58
N ALA A 24 0.18 7.82 16.10
CA ALA A 24 0.81 7.08 17.19
C ALA A 24 2.18 6.49 16.79
N ARG A 25 2.34 6.00 15.55
CA ARG A 25 3.62 5.48 15.03
C ARG A 25 4.64 6.58 14.72
N CYS A 26 4.19 7.79 14.43
CA CYS A 26 5.07 8.94 14.25
C CYS A 26 5.92 9.22 15.50
N CYS A 27 5.34 9.15 16.70
CA CYS A 27 6.09 9.44 17.93
C CYS A 27 7.23 8.46 18.22
N ALA A 28 7.24 7.27 17.60
CA ALA A 28 8.19 6.21 17.90
C ALA A 28 9.38 6.10 16.93
N ASN A 29 9.22 6.42 15.64
CA ASN A 29 10.22 6.05 14.62
C ASN A 29 10.44 7.08 13.49
N PHE A 30 9.54 8.05 13.26
CA PHE A 30 9.57 8.91 12.06
C PHE A 30 8.86 10.25 12.23
N CYS A 31 9.21 11.27 11.45
CA CYS A 31 8.47 12.54 11.44
C CYS A 31 6.99 12.35 11.02
N ARG A 32 6.05 13.18 11.52
CA ARG A 32 4.59 13.01 11.25
C ARG A 32 4.27 13.00 9.77
N TYR A 33 4.97 13.85 9.03
CA TYR A 33 4.86 13.95 7.59
C TYR A 33 5.38 12.70 6.87
N CYS A 34 6.41 12.06 7.41
CA CYS A 34 7.07 10.90 6.82
C CYS A 34 6.15 9.68 6.83
N VAL A 35 5.48 9.37 7.95
CA VAL A 35 4.58 8.21 8.06
C VAL A 35 3.32 8.37 7.20
N LYS A 36 2.71 9.57 7.18
CA LYS A 36 1.54 9.84 6.33
C LYS A 36 1.90 9.78 4.84
N PHE A 37 3.09 10.26 4.46
CA PHE A 37 3.60 10.14 3.08
C PHE A 37 3.81 8.69 2.67
N LEU A 38 4.46 7.88 3.51
CA LEU A 38 4.67 6.45 3.23
C LEU A 38 3.35 5.69 3.16
N ALA A 39 2.38 5.99 4.03
CA ALA A 39 1.03 5.42 3.97
C ALA A 39 0.32 5.77 2.65
N ALA A 40 0.41 7.03 2.19
CA ALA A 40 -0.16 7.45 0.92
C ALA A 40 0.49 6.72 -0.27
N GLN A 41 1.82 6.57 -0.26
CA GLN A 41 2.56 5.85 -1.30
C GLN A 41 2.18 4.36 -1.33
N ALA A 42 2.03 3.72 -0.16
CA ALA A 42 1.57 2.34 -0.04
C ALA A 42 0.13 2.16 -0.57
N ARG A 43 -0.78 3.10 -0.28
CA ARG A 43 -2.15 3.11 -0.82
C ARG A 43 -2.15 3.24 -2.35
N GLN A 44 -1.32 4.12 -2.91
CA GLN A 44 -1.17 4.27 -4.37
C GLN A 44 -0.66 3.00 -5.04
N ARG A 45 0.42 2.42 -4.50
CA ARG A 45 0.99 1.17 -5.01
C ARG A 45 -0.05 0.06 -5.06
N ARG A 46 -0.83 -0.13 -3.98
CA ARG A 46 -1.94 -1.12 -3.96
C ARG A 46 -3.01 -0.83 -5.01
N ALA A 47 -3.34 0.43 -5.24
CA ALA A 47 -4.29 0.80 -6.29
C ALA A 47 -3.77 0.47 -7.69
N GLU A 48 -2.48 0.69 -7.96
CA GLU A 48 -1.83 0.31 -9.22
C GLU A 48 -1.82 -1.20 -9.42
N ILE A 49 -1.49 -1.97 -8.36
CA ILE A 49 -1.53 -3.44 -8.40
C ILE A 49 -2.95 -3.93 -8.72
N ARG A 50 -3.97 -3.38 -8.06
CA ARG A 50 -5.38 -3.73 -8.35
C ARG A 50 -5.77 -3.39 -9.78
N ARG A 51 -5.35 -2.23 -10.31
CA ARG A 51 -5.60 -1.83 -11.70
C ARG A 51 -4.91 -2.77 -12.68
N ALA A 52 -3.65 -3.13 -12.43
CA ALA A 52 -2.91 -4.09 -13.25
C ALA A 52 -3.57 -5.48 -13.24
N GLN A 53 -4.02 -5.95 -12.08
CA GLN A 53 -4.75 -7.23 -11.94
C GLN A 53 -6.10 -7.19 -12.69
N GLN A 54 -6.84 -6.09 -12.62
CA GLN A 54 -8.09 -5.93 -13.38
C GLN A 54 -7.85 -5.89 -14.89
N ALA A 55 -6.79 -5.20 -15.34
CA ALA A 55 -6.41 -5.15 -16.75
C ALA A 55 -5.92 -6.50 -17.30
N GLN A 56 -5.35 -7.35 -16.44
CA GLN A 56 -4.90 -8.71 -16.78
C GLN A 56 -6.03 -9.75 -16.70
N ARG A 57 -7.18 -9.42 -16.12
CA ARG A 57 -8.32 -10.34 -16.03
C ARG A 57 -9.01 -10.38 -17.40
N PRO A 58 -8.96 -11.50 -18.15
CA PRO A 58 -9.59 -11.57 -19.46
C PRO A 58 -11.12 -11.38 -19.32
N PRO A 59 -11.78 -10.70 -20.26
CA PRO A 59 -13.24 -10.57 -20.25
C PRO A 59 -13.84 -11.94 -20.57
N HIS A 60 -14.29 -12.65 -19.52
CA HIS A 60 -15.14 -13.85 -19.55
C HIS A 60 -14.75 -15.01 -20.48
N ALA A 61 -14.45 -16.16 -19.87
CA ALA A 61 -14.74 -17.46 -20.46
C ALA A 61 -16.25 -17.67 -20.57
#